data_AF-A0A800EW74-F1
#
_entry.id   AF-A0A800EW74-F1
#
_cell.length_a   1.000
_cell.length_b   1.000
_cell.length_c   1.000
_cell.angle_alpha   90.00
_cell.angle_beta   90.00
_cell.angle_gamma   90.00
#
_symmetry.space_group_name_H-M   'P 1'
#
loop_
_entity.id
_entity.type
_entity.pdbx_description
1 polymer ?
#
loop_
_entity_poly.entity_id
_entity_poly.type
_entity_poly.pdbx_seq_one_letter_code
_entity_poly.pdbx_strand_id
1 'polypeptide(L)'
;MTSSLIRGKYVVCRVIDDDTSDDLKVAHCSDTNCTAATITTLDAPGDVGNDTSFTIGADGLGLISYYDVTNEDLKVAHCENAFCAPYFRRR
;
A
#
# COMPACT_ATOMS: atom_id res chain seq x y z
N MET A 1 11.91 -1.38 -1.31
CA MET A 1 10.66 -1.94 -1.85
C MET A 1 10.39 -3.27 -1.17
N THR A 2 9.39 -3.34 -0.30
CA THR A 2 8.93 -4.58 0.34
C THR A 2 7.88 -5.24 -0.56
N SER A 3 8.09 -6.51 -0.95
CA SER A 3 7.17 -7.28 -1.79
C SER A 3 6.59 -8.46 -1.00
N SER A 4 5.30 -8.77 -1.17
CA SER A 4 4.72 -10.02 -0.61
C SER A 4 3.73 -10.68 -1.57
N LEU A 5 3.57 -12.00 -1.43
CA LEU A 5 2.79 -12.85 -2.34
C LEU A 5 1.38 -13.11 -1.79
N ILE A 6 0.34 -12.73 -2.54
CA ILE A 6 -1.06 -13.07 -2.28
C ILE A 6 -1.52 -14.07 -3.34
N ARG A 7 -1.72 -15.34 -2.96
CA ARG A 7 -2.30 -16.43 -3.80
C ARG A 7 -1.88 -16.39 -5.28
N GLY A 8 -0.57 -16.35 -5.54
CA GLY A 8 -0.01 -16.38 -6.90
C GLY A 8 0.14 -15.03 -7.60
N LYS A 9 -0.08 -13.90 -6.90
CA LYS A 9 0.20 -12.54 -7.39
C LYS A 9 0.99 -11.74 -6.34
N TYR A 10 1.82 -10.79 -6.79
CA TYR A 10 2.68 -10.00 -5.91
C TYR A 10 2.04 -8.65 -5.63
N VAL A 11 1.99 -8.27 -4.36
CA VAL A 11 1.66 -6.91 -3.96
C VAL A 11 2.96 -6.22 -3.55
N VAL A 12 3.23 -5.10 -4.21
CA VAL A 12 4.37 -4.22 -3.96
C VAL A 12 3.81 -2.90 -3.47
N CYS A 13 4.15 -2.51 -2.24
CA CYS A 13 3.84 -1.17 -1.75
C CYS A 13 4.92 -0.21 -2.24
N ARG A 14 4.50 0.87 -2.90
CA ARG A 14 5.40 1.92 -3.39
C ARG A 14 4.77 3.28 -3.15
N VAL A 15 5.47 4.13 -2.41
CA VAL A 15 5.23 5.57 -2.40
C VAL A 15 5.58 6.11 -3.79
N ILE A 16 4.64 6.81 -4.41
CA ILE A 16 4.91 7.51 -5.67
C ILE A 16 4.85 8.99 -5.35
N ASP A 17 6.03 9.59 -5.23
CA ASP A 17 6.26 11.02 -5.24
C ASP A 17 5.72 11.58 -6.58
N ASP A 18 4.55 12.21 -6.55
CA ASP A 18 4.20 13.21 -7.56
C ASP A 18 4.53 14.54 -6.87
N ASP A 19 5.37 15.38 -7.47
CA ASP A 19 6.17 16.53 -6.96
C ASP A 19 5.53 17.51 -5.92
N THR A 20 4.31 17.26 -5.46
CA THR A 20 3.54 18.07 -4.51
C THR A 20 2.84 17.28 -3.38
N SER A 21 2.87 15.94 -3.39
CA SER A 21 2.25 15.07 -2.36
C SER A 21 2.85 13.65 -2.46
N ASP A 22 3.54 13.19 -1.42
CA ASP A 22 3.98 11.80 -1.34
C ASP A 22 2.78 10.92 -1.00
N ASP A 23 2.09 10.46 -2.04
CA ASP A 23 0.95 9.58 -1.87
C ASP A 23 1.44 8.15 -1.57
N LEU A 24 0.79 7.52 -0.59
CA LEU A 24 0.97 6.10 -0.36
C LEU A 24 0.15 5.33 -1.39
N LYS A 25 0.84 4.60 -2.27
CA LYS A 25 0.19 3.78 -3.31
C LYS A 25 0.55 2.30 -3.15
N VAL A 26 -0.39 1.45 -3.52
CA VAL A 26 -0.24 -0.01 -3.54
C VAL A 26 -0.27 -0.47 -4.98
N ALA A 27 0.79 -1.15 -5.42
CA ALA A 27 0.87 -1.77 -6.72
C ALA A 27 0.59 -3.27 -6.59
N HIS A 28 -0.47 -3.73 -7.24
CA HIS A 28 -0.76 -5.14 -7.38
C HIS A 28 -0.25 -5.63 -8.75
N CYS A 29 0.84 -6.40 -8.73
CA CYS A 29 1.52 -6.92 -9.90
C CYS A 29 0.70 -8.04 -10.56
N SER A 30 0.65 -8.01 -11.90
CA SER A 30 0.01 -9.04 -12.71
C SER A 30 0.92 -10.26 -12.96
N ASP A 31 2.22 -10.12 -12.70
CA ASP A 31 3.24 -11.14 -12.90
C ASP A 31 4.31 -11.11 -11.79
N THR A 32 5.16 -12.15 -11.74
CA THR A 32 6.21 -12.33 -10.72
C THR A 32 7.32 -11.29 -10.79
N ASN A 33 7.52 -10.70 -11.95
CA ASN A 33 8.55 -9.70 -12.21
C ASN A 33 7.99 -8.27 -12.08
N CYS A 34 6.72 -8.13 -11.72
CA CYS A 34 5.96 -6.90 -11.68
C CYS A 34 6.11 -6.02 -12.94
N THR A 35 6.14 -6.63 -14.13
CA THR A 35 6.24 -5.87 -15.40
C THR A 35 4.97 -5.09 -15.73
N ALA A 36 3.83 -5.58 -15.25
CA ALA A 36 2.57 -4.85 -15.28
C ALA A 36 1.94 -4.85 -13.87
N ALA A 37 1.42 -3.71 -13.43
CA ALA A 37 0.76 -3.57 -12.13
C ALA A 37 -0.47 -2.66 -12.20
N THR A 38 -1.46 -2.98 -11.38
CA THR A 38 -2.57 -2.09 -11.07
C THR A 38 -2.20 -1.29 -9.82
N ILE A 39 -2.17 0.04 -9.93
CA ILE A 39 -1.79 0.93 -8.83
C ILE A 39 -3.06 1.53 -8.23
N THR A 40 -3.17 1.49 -6.91
CA THR A 40 -4.26 2.10 -6.14
C THR A 40 -3.67 3.07 -5.12
N THR A 41 -4.19 4.29 -5.04
CA THR A 41 -3.82 5.24 -4.00
C THR A 41 -4.46 4.86 -2.67
N LEU A 42 -3.65 4.49 -1.68
CA LEU A 42 -4.05 4.06 -0.34
C LEU A 42 -4.14 5.21 0.68
N ASP A 43 -3.36 6.27 0.53
CA ASP A 43 -3.55 7.48 1.33
C ASP A 43 -3.04 8.69 0.55
N ALA A 44 -3.82 9.77 0.64
CA ALA A 44 -3.60 11.12 0.14
C ALA A 44 -4.66 12.04 0.81
N PRO A 45 -4.43 13.37 0.95
CA PRO A 45 -3.22 14.13 0.58
C PRO A 45 -2.22 14.27 1.74
N GLY A 46 -0.97 14.61 1.41
CA GLY A 46 0.11 14.89 2.37
C GLY A 46 1.37 14.05 2.09
N ASP A 47 2.45 14.29 2.84
CA ASP A 47 3.59 13.40 2.90
C ASP A 47 3.23 12.17 3.76
N VAL A 48 2.86 11.07 3.07
CA VAL A 48 2.45 9.81 3.67
C VAL A 48 3.17 8.62 3.02
N GLY A 49 3.43 7.57 3.79
CA GLY A 49 4.10 6.37 3.25
C GLY A 49 5.59 6.30 3.60
N ASN A 50 6.08 7.17 4.46
CA ASN A 50 7.40 7.02 5.04
C ASN A 50 7.47 5.75 5.91
N ASP A 51 8.66 5.14 5.97
CA ASP A 51 8.93 3.90 6.72
C ASP A 51 7.89 2.78 6.48
N THR A 52 7.39 2.67 5.25
CA THR A 52 6.34 1.70 4.91
C THR A 52 6.81 0.27 5.11
N SER A 53 5.99 -0.51 5.82
CA SER A 53 6.12 -1.97 5.94
C SER A 53 4.82 -2.64 5.51
N PHE A 54 4.96 -3.85 4.96
CA PHE A 54 3.85 -4.63 4.42
C PHE A 54 3.98 -6.09 4.84
N THR A 55 2.85 -6.68 5.23
CA THR A 55 2.75 -8.10 5.50
C THR A 55 1.39 -8.65 5.06
N ILE A 56 1.27 -9.97 5.00
CA ILE A 56 0.01 -10.65 4.76
C ILE A 56 -0.50 -11.20 6.10
N GLY A 57 -1.72 -10.81 6.47
CA GLY A 57 -2.41 -11.31 7.65
C GLY A 57 -2.77 -12.79 7.54
N ALA A 58 -3.13 -13.40 8.66
CA ALA A 58 -3.59 -14.80 8.69
C ALA A 58 -4.91 -15.01 7.89
N ASP A 59 -5.63 -13.94 7.61
CA ASP A 59 -6.80 -13.89 6.72
C ASP A 59 -6.44 -13.88 5.23
N GLY A 60 -5.15 -13.79 4.90
CA GLY A 60 -4.65 -13.72 3.53
C GLY A 60 -4.80 -12.33 2.89
N LEU A 61 -5.06 -11.29 3.69
CA LEU A 61 -5.19 -9.91 3.24
C LEU A 61 -3.95 -9.08 3.61
N GLY A 62 -3.74 -8.00 2.87
CA GLY A 62 -2.61 -7.11 3.08
C GLY A 62 -2.77 -6.25 4.33
N LEU A 63 -1.72 -6.15 5.15
CA LEU A 63 -1.61 -5.21 6.24
C LEU A 63 -0.41 -4.30 5.98
N ILE A 64 -0.65 -2.99 5.95
CA ILE A 64 0.33 -1.96 5.60
C ILE A 64 0.46 -1.02 6.79
N SER A 65 1.67 -0.82 7.29
CA SER A 65 1.98 0.22 8.27
C SER A 65 2.83 1.29 7.62
N TYR A 66 2.54 2.55 7.89
CA TYR A 66 3.27 3.69 7.32
C TYR A 66 3.24 4.89 8.24
N TYR A 67 4.25 5.72 8.13
CA TYR A 67 4.33 7.00 8.79
C TYR A 67 3.74 8.10 7.91
N ASP A 68 2.82 8.87 8.49
CA ASP A 68 2.24 10.08 7.94
C ASP A 68 3.02 11.25 8.54
N VAL A 69 3.96 11.79 7.77
CA VAL A 69 4.85 12.87 8.20
C VAL A 69 4.07 14.16 8.40
N THR A 70 3.00 14.35 7.61
CA THR A 70 2.17 15.56 7.69
C THR A 70 1.44 15.66 9.01
N ASN A 71 0.98 14.54 9.56
CA ASN A 71 0.23 14.48 10.81
C ASN A 71 1.05 13.93 12.00
N GLU A 72 2.31 13.53 11.76
CA GLU A 72 3.19 12.87 12.73
C GLU A 72 2.61 11.56 13.31
N ASP A 73 1.81 10.86 12.51
CA ASP A 73 1.06 9.67 12.94
C ASP A 73 1.63 8.39 12.32
N LEU A 74 1.74 7.33 13.13
CA LEU A 74 1.90 5.97 12.62
C LEU A 74 0.53 5.39 12.29
N LYS A 75 0.28 5.16 11.00
CA LYS A 75 -1.00 4.66 10.48
C LYS A 75 -0.87 3.23 10.00
N VAL A 76 -1.98 2.50 10.11
CA VAL A 76 -2.09 1.12 9.66
C VAL A 76 -3.33 0.99 8.77
N ALA A 77 -3.13 0.47 7.57
CA ALA A 77 -4.18 0.13 6.64
C ALA A 77 -4.29 -1.40 6.53
N HIS A 78 -5.49 -1.91 6.77
CA HIS A 78 -5.83 -3.31 6.52
C HIS A 78 -6.68 -3.39 5.25
N CYS A 79 -6.21 -4.14 4.27
CA CYS A 79 -6.86 -4.26 2.99
C CYS A 79 -8.14 -5.10 3.11
N GLU A 80 -9.25 -4.63 2.53
CA GLU A 80 -10.49 -5.42 2.49
C GLU A 80 -10.46 -6.53 1.41
N ASN A 81 -9.52 -6.44 0.47
CA ASN A 81 -9.31 -7.42 -0.58
C ASN A 81 -7.85 -7.44 -1.07
N ALA A 82 -7.54 -8.38 -1.96
CA ALA A 82 -6.19 -8.57 -2.51
C ALA A 82 -5.64 -7.37 -3.31
N PHE A 83 -6.51 -6.45 -3.74
CA PHE A 83 -6.12 -5.25 -4.48
C PHE A 83 -5.99 -4.03 -3.58
N CYS A 84 -6.29 -4.16 -2.27
CA CYS A 84 -6.37 -3.05 -1.33
C CYS A 84 -7.26 -1.90 -1.85
N ALA A 85 -8.33 -2.24 -2.59
CA ALA A 85 -9.16 -1.30 -3.33
C ALA A 85 -10.65 -1.73 -3.35
N PRO A 86 -11.60 -0.95 -2.81
CA PRO A 86 -11.40 0.25 -1.99
C PRO A 86 -10.97 -0.16 -0.57
N TYR A 87 -10.04 0.58 0.04
CA TYR A 87 -9.81 0.49 1.48
C TYR A 87 -10.81 1.45 2.12
N PHE A 88 -11.69 0.92 2.96
CA PHE A 88 -12.60 1.75 3.71
C PHE A 88 -11.78 2.43 4.83
N ARG A 89 -11.51 3.74 4.71
CA ARG A 89 -11.19 4.54 5.92
C ARG A 89 -12.43 4.48 6.79
N ARG A 90 -12.49 3.56 7.77
CA ARG A 90 -13.48 3.66 8.84
C ARG A 90 -13.11 4.91 9.64
N ARG A 91 -13.87 5.95 9.32
CA ARG A 91 -14.08 7.21 10.02
C ARG A 91 -13.78 7.15 11.52
#